data_AF-A0A397SS19-F1
#
_entry.id   AF-A0A397SS19-F1
#
_cell.length_a   1.000
_cell.length_b   1.000
_cell.length_c   1.000
_cell.angle_alpha   90.00
_cell.angle_beta   90.00
_cell.angle_gamma   90.00
#
_symmetry.space_group_name_H-M   'P 1'
#
loop_
_entity.id
_entity.type
_entity.pdbx_description
1 polymer ?
#
loop_
_entity_poly.entity_id
_entity_poly.type
_entity_poly.pdbx_seq_one_letter_code
_entity_poly.pdbx_strand_id
1 'polypeptide(L)'
;MVILYHRSPYLRRILSTNKKKNDGALVHIKLPNILPEIFQAILRYIYSGILYLEEYDILDIIKILVAANEFGLQKFITYLQYFLIENKKDLIELNFNLKNF
;
A
#
# COMPACT_ATOMS: atom_id res chain seq x y z
N MET A 1 0.43 -15.60 -8.89
CA MET A 1 -0.75 -15.77 -8.01
C MET A 1 -0.43 -16.29 -6.61
N VAL A 2 0.57 -17.17 -6.43
CA VAL A 2 0.93 -17.72 -5.10
C VAL A 2 1.34 -16.61 -4.11
N ILE A 3 2.22 -15.69 -4.51
CA ILE A 3 2.70 -14.61 -3.63
C ILE A 3 1.54 -13.72 -3.17
N LEU A 4 0.71 -13.24 -4.10
CA LEU A 4 -0.49 -12.44 -3.81
C LEU A 4 -1.43 -13.12 -2.81
N TYR A 5 -1.67 -14.43 -3.00
CA TYR A 5 -2.51 -15.25 -2.11
C TYR A 5 -1.97 -15.32 -0.67
N HIS A 6 -0.66 -15.44 -0.49
CA HIS A 6 -0.08 -15.57 0.84
C HIS A 6 0.17 -14.22 1.53
N ARG A 7 0.44 -13.17 0.76
CA ARG A 7 0.87 -11.86 1.28
C ARG A 7 -0.29 -10.91 1.57
N SER A 8 -1.45 -11.09 0.92
CA SER A 8 -2.63 -10.26 1.13
C SER A 8 -3.85 -11.09 1.51
N PRO A 9 -4.43 -10.91 2.71
CA PRO A 9 -5.68 -11.55 3.10
C PRO A 9 -6.86 -11.24 2.16
N TYR A 10 -6.91 -10.03 1.62
CA TYR A 10 -7.93 -9.61 0.66
C TYR A 10 -7.82 -10.42 -0.64
N LEU A 11 -6.63 -10.47 -1.24
CA LEU A 11 -6.40 -11.23 -2.47
C LEU A 11 -6.57 -12.73 -2.23
N ARG A 12 -6.17 -13.24 -1.06
CA ARG A 12 -6.45 -14.61 -0.65
C ARG A 12 -7.93 -14.95 -0.75
N ARG A 13 -8.80 -14.09 -0.19
CA ARG A 13 -10.26 -14.28 -0.22
C ARG A 13 -10.80 -14.32 -1.64
N ILE A 14 -10.36 -13.41 -2.50
CA ILE A 14 -10.80 -13.33 -3.91
C ILE A 14 -10.30 -14.50 -4.74
N LEU A 15 -9.05 -14.93 -4.53
CA LEU A 15 -8.47 -16.03 -5.28
C LEU A 15 -9.03 -17.39 -4.83
N SER A 16 -9.37 -17.53 -3.54
CA SER A 16 -10.05 -18.73 -3.01
C SER A 16 -11.46 -18.91 -3.55
N THR A 17 -12.23 -17.82 -3.74
CA THR A 17 -13.59 -17.90 -4.29
C THR A 17 -13.59 -18.24 -5.77
N ASN A 18 -12.59 -17.77 -6.53
CA ASN A 18 -12.47 -18.08 -7.95
C ASN A 18 -11.98 -19.52 -8.23
N LYS A 19 -11.19 -20.13 -7.34
CA LYS A 19 -10.79 -21.54 -7.44
C LYS A 19 -11.95 -22.54 -7.46
N LYS A 20 -13.17 -22.13 -7.10
CA LYS A 20 -14.37 -22.97 -7.17
C LYS A 20 -15.05 -22.96 -8.55
N LYS A 21 -14.66 -22.04 -9.44
CA LYS A 21 -15.14 -21.92 -10.83
C LYS A 21 -14.02 -22.38 -11.76
N ASN A 22 -13.87 -23.70 -11.89
CA ASN A 22 -12.74 -24.39 -12.54
C ASN A 22 -12.76 -24.29 -14.08
N ASP A 23 -12.99 -23.11 -14.64
CA ASP A 23 -13.38 -22.97 -16.05
C ASP A 23 -12.22 -22.44 -16.92
N GLY A 24 -11.00 -22.37 -16.38
CA GLY A 24 -9.85 -21.74 -17.05
C GLY A 24 -9.99 -20.21 -17.23
N ALA A 25 -11.05 -19.61 -16.66
CA ALA A 25 -11.37 -18.21 -16.80
C ALA A 25 -10.36 -17.31 -16.05
N LEU A 26 -9.84 -16.30 -16.75
CA LEU A 26 -9.04 -15.23 -16.17
C LEU A 26 -9.80 -14.58 -15.00
N VAL A 27 -9.18 -14.53 -13.82
CA VAL A 27 -9.77 -13.85 -12.65
C VAL A 27 -9.67 -12.35 -12.85
N HIS A 28 -10.80 -11.70 -13.07
CA HIS A 28 -10.88 -10.24 -13.15
C HIS A 28 -11.20 -9.66 -11.77
N ILE A 29 -10.27 -8.89 -11.21
CA ILE A 29 -10.43 -8.20 -9.92
C ILE A 29 -10.67 -6.72 -10.20
N LYS A 30 -11.81 -6.20 -9.77
CA LYS A 30 -12.14 -4.77 -9.89
C LYS A 30 -11.70 -4.03 -8.65
N LEU A 31 -10.88 -3.00 -8.83
CA LEU A 31 -10.37 -2.12 -7.79
C LEU A 31 -10.71 -0.65 -8.16
N PRO A 32 -11.99 -0.26 -8.15
CA PRO A 32 -12.43 1.01 -8.73
C PRO A 32 -11.89 2.25 -8.00
N ASN A 33 -11.51 2.11 -6.74
CA ASN A 33 -11.06 3.22 -5.88
C ASN A 33 -9.54 3.31 -5.75
N ILE A 34 -8.79 2.51 -6.52
CA ILE A 34 -7.33 2.47 -6.45
C ILE A 34 -6.77 2.86 -7.81
N LEU A 35 -5.97 3.92 -7.83
CA LEU A 35 -5.27 4.35 -9.04
C LEU A 35 -4.22 3.30 -9.47
N PRO A 36 -3.97 3.13 -10.78
CA PRO A 36 -3.01 2.16 -11.29
C PRO A 36 -1.61 2.28 -10.67
N GLU A 37 -1.13 3.50 -10.46
CA GLU A 37 0.18 3.82 -9.91
C GLU A 37 0.28 3.39 -8.43
N ILE A 38 -0.78 3.65 -7.67
CA ILE A 38 -0.90 3.23 -6.27
C ILE A 38 -0.95 1.70 -6.18
N PHE A 39 -1.71 1.05 -7.07
CA PHE A 39 -1.72 -0.40 -7.14
C PHE A 39 -0.35 -0.98 -7.51
N GLN A 40 0.41 -0.31 -8.38
CA GLN A 40 1.77 -0.72 -8.72
C GLN A 40 2.70 -0.64 -7.50
N ALA A 41 2.60 0.39 -6.67
CA ALA A 41 3.35 0.48 -5.41
C ALA A 41 2.98 -0.67 -4.44
N ILE A 42 1.70 -0.99 -4.32
CA ILE A 42 1.23 -2.15 -3.52
C ILE A 42 1.81 -3.46 -4.06
N LEU A 43 1.79 -3.66 -5.38
CA LEU A 43 2.35 -4.85 -6.00
C LEU A 43 3.85 -4.95 -5.75
N ARG A 44 4.61 -3.86 -5.90
CA ARG A 44 6.03 -3.83 -5.58
C ARG A 44 6.25 -4.31 -4.15
N TYR A 45 5.59 -3.71 -3.17
CA TYR A 45 5.71 -4.13 -1.77
C TYR A 45 5.34 -5.60 -1.53
N ILE A 46 4.29 -6.11 -2.16
CA ILE A 46 3.88 -7.51 -2.01
C ILE A 46 4.98 -8.47 -2.46
N TYR A 47 5.64 -8.15 -3.58
CA TYR A 47 6.65 -9.00 -4.22
C TYR A 47 8.06 -8.82 -3.64
N SER A 48 8.50 -7.60 -3.36
CA SER A 48 9.85 -7.30 -2.86
C SER A 48 9.90 -7.21 -1.34
N GLY A 49 8.78 -6.91 -0.67
CA GLY A 49 8.75 -6.52 0.74
C GLY A 49 9.30 -5.12 1.02
N ILE A 50 9.70 -4.37 -0.01
CA ILE A 50 10.40 -3.09 0.08
C ILE A 50 9.67 -2.05 -0.79
N LEU A 51 9.52 -0.85 -0.26
CA LEU A 51 9.07 0.33 -1.01
C LEU A 51 9.86 1.55 -0.52
N TYR A 52 10.50 2.26 -1.45
CA TYR A 52 11.20 3.52 -1.17
C TYR A 52 10.17 4.64 -1.15
N LEU A 53 9.85 5.17 0.03
CA LEU A 53 8.80 6.18 0.20
C LEU A 53 9.25 7.57 -0.26
N GLU A 54 10.57 7.78 -0.35
CA GLU A 54 11.19 9.02 -0.82
C GLU A 54 10.87 9.31 -2.29
N GLU A 55 10.46 8.30 -3.06
CA GLU A 55 10.02 8.44 -4.46
C GLU A 55 8.56 8.93 -4.59
N TYR A 56 7.83 9.09 -3.49
CA TYR A 56 6.41 9.42 -3.48
C TYR A 56 6.14 10.72 -2.74
N ASP A 57 5.15 11.49 -3.20
CA ASP A 57 4.64 12.61 -2.42
C ASP A 57 3.78 12.14 -1.23
N ILE A 58 3.56 13.03 -0.27
CA ILE A 58 2.81 12.70 0.95
C ILE A 58 1.36 12.26 0.64
N LEU A 59 0.73 12.82 -0.39
CA LEU A 59 -0.64 12.47 -0.76
C LEU A 59 -0.70 11.06 -1.34
N ASP A 60 0.28 10.67 -2.14
CA ASP A 60 0.41 9.34 -2.70
C ASP A 60 0.75 8.32 -1.61
N ILE A 61 1.60 8.67 -0.63
CA ILE A 61 1.84 7.82 0.55
C ILE A 61 0.53 7.58 1.32
N ILE A 62 -0.33 8.60 1.47
CA ILE A 62 -1.65 8.45 2.09
C ILE A 62 -2.55 7.54 1.25
N LYS A 63 -2.58 7.69 -0.08
CA LYS A 63 -3.35 6.78 -0.96
C LYS A 63 -2.82 5.34 -0.90
N ILE A 64 -1.50 5.16 -0.84
CA ILE A 64 -0.84 3.87 -0.63
C ILE A 64 -1.26 3.26 0.71
N LEU A 65 -1.32 4.06 1.78
CA LEU A 65 -1.80 3.62 3.09
C LEU A 65 -3.26 3.14 3.05
N VAL A 66 -4.14 3.88 2.38
CA VAL A 66 -5.55 3.48 2.18
C VAL A 66 -5.64 2.16 1.42
N ALA A 67 -4.88 2.01 0.32
CA ALA A 67 -4.83 0.77 -0.44
C ALA A 67 -4.25 -0.39 0.39
N ALA A 68 -3.15 -0.16 1.13
CA ALA A 68 -2.53 -1.18 1.98
C ALA A 68 -3.50 -1.70 3.04
N ASN A 69 -4.36 -0.83 3.57
CA ASN A 69 -5.46 -1.22 4.47
C ASN A 69 -6.50 -2.10 3.76
N GLU A 70 -6.92 -1.74 2.54
CA GLU A 70 -7.83 -2.58 1.73
C GLU A 70 -7.23 -3.98 1.46
N PHE A 71 -5.92 -4.05 1.20
CA PHE A 71 -5.22 -5.30 0.96
C PHE A 71 -4.86 -6.09 2.24
N GLY A 72 -5.04 -5.51 3.43
CA GLY A 72 -4.75 -6.12 4.73
C GLY A 72 -3.26 -6.29 5.03
N LEU A 73 -2.41 -5.36 4.56
CA LEU A 73 -0.95 -5.43 4.66
C LEU A 73 -0.43 -4.82 5.98
N GLN A 74 -0.76 -5.43 7.12
CA GLN A 74 -0.55 -4.82 8.45
C GLN A 74 0.87 -4.30 8.72
N LYS A 75 1.91 -5.08 8.40
CA LYS A 75 3.30 -4.63 8.58
C LYS A 75 3.62 -3.37 7.75
N PHE A 76 3.04 -3.26 6.56
CA PHE A 76 3.23 -2.11 5.69
C PHE A 76 2.49 -0.89 6.20
N ILE A 77 1.27 -1.08 6.69
CA ILE A 77 0.45 -0.04 7.31
C ILE A 77 1.21 0.61 8.47
N THR A 78 1.78 -0.19 9.38
CA THR A 78 2.56 0.33 10.51
C THR A 78 3.77 1.13 10.04
N TYR A 79 4.48 0.67 9.01
CA TYR A 79 5.63 1.38 8.44
C TYR A 79 5.23 2.73 7.82
N LEU A 80 4.17 2.77 7.03
CA LEU A 80 3.65 3.99 6.41
C LEU A 80 3.18 5.00 7.46
N GLN A 81 2.47 4.53 8.50
CA GLN A 81 2.02 5.39 9.60
C GLN A 81 3.20 5.99 10.38
N TYR A 82 4.22 5.18 10.67
CA TYR A 82 5.44 5.66 11.30
C TYR A 82 6.12 6.75 10.46
N PHE A 83 6.32 6.49 9.17
CA PHE A 83 6.93 7.45 8.25
C PHE A 83 6.17 8.79 8.22
N LEU A 84 4.84 8.77 8.13
CA LEU A 84 4.01 9.98 8.12
C LEU A 84 4.10 10.76 9.43
N ILE A 85 4.20 10.08 10.57
CA ILE A 85 4.33 10.71 11.89
C ILE A 85 5.71 11.38 12.02
N GLU A 86 6.78 10.69 11.63
CA GLU A 86 8.14 11.26 11.69
C GLU A 86 8.27 12.47 10.77
N ASN A 87 7.80 12.37 9.53
CA ASN A 87 7.84 13.49 8.59
C ASN A 87 7.08 14.73 9.12
N LYS A 88 5.96 14.52 9.82
CA LYS A 88 5.24 15.61 10.47
C LYS A 88 6.05 16.28 11.57
N LYS A 89 6.84 15.52 12.35
CA LYS A 89 7.72 16.09 13.39
C LYS A 89 8.81 16.95 12.75
N ASP A 90 9.45 16.46 11.70
CA ASP A 90 10.50 17.18 10.97
C ASP A 90 9.97 18.51 10.41
N LEU A 91 8.77 18.50 9.83
CA LEU A 91 8.11 19.70 9.33
C LEU A 91 7.82 20.72 10.44
N ILE A 92 7.45 20.25 11.64
CA ILE A 92 7.21 21.13 12.78
C ILE A 92 8.53 21.76 13.24
N GLU A 93 9.59 20.96 13.39
CA GLU A 93 10.91 21.42 13.82
C GLU A 93 11.51 22.45 12.86
N LEU A 94 11.45 22.18 11.54
CA LEU A 94 11.91 23.13 10.52
C LEU A 94 11.19 24.48 10.63
N ASN A 95 9.86 24.46 10.81
CA ASN A 95 9.06 25.69 10.94
C ASN A 95 9.36 26.47 12.23
N PHE A 96 9.73 25.78 13.32
CA PHE A 96 10.22 26.45 14.53
C PHE A 96 11.59 27.08 14.33
N ASN A 97 12.51 26.38 13.67
CA ASN A 97 13.86 26.88 13.40
C ASN A 97 13.86 28.09 12.43
N LEU A 98 12.96 28.10 11.44
CA LEU A 98 12.80 29.22 10.52
C LEU A 98 12.18 30.48 11.14
N LYS A 99 11.45 30.35 12.26
CA LYS A 99 10.84 31.49 12.98
C LYS A 99 11.77 32.17 13.97
N ASN A 100 12.97 31.64 14.19
CA ASN A 100 13.96 32.16 15.12
C ASN A 100 15.04 33.04 14.45
N PHE A 101 14.77 33.54 13.24
CA PHE A 101 15.55 34.56 12.51
C PHE A 101 14.63 35.73 12.13
#